data_AF-A0AAW7MGQ7-F1
#
_entry.id   AF-A0AAW7MGQ7-F1
#
_cell.length_a   1.000
_cell.length_b   1.000
_cell.length_c   1.000
_cell.angle_alpha   90.00
_cell.angle_beta   90.00
_cell.angle_gamma   90.00
#
_symmetry.space_group_name_H-M   'P 1'
#
loop_
_entity.id
_entity.type
_entity.pdbx_description
1 polymer ?
#
loop_
_entity_poly.entity_id
_entity_poly.type
_entity_poly.pdbx_seq_one_letter_code
_entity_poly.pdbx_strand_id
1 'polypeptide(L)'
;MELSKQDAAMHQLNVAIQLFLAGDYLASLTLAGAAEDIFAGLCRLKGLTTAADSIADFHVNDTDPALTHKERRGVLFKVMNRGRNQAKHANTVGEDLVDVDQIHPLQMLMRAMPMAESLGAVRSPEMRAMRSWVKEHPEAFE
;
A
#
# COMPACT_ATOMS: atom_id res chain seq x y z
N MET A 1 25.61 4.93 7.53
CA MET A 1 24.79 5.66 6.54
C MET A 1 23.56 6.16 7.27
N GLU A 2 23.20 7.43 7.09
CA GLU A 2 21.98 8.03 7.66
C GLU A 2 21.12 8.54 6.50
N LEU A 3 19.81 8.26 6.54
CA LEU A 3 18.83 8.64 5.52
C LEU A 3 17.58 9.17 6.22
N SER A 4 16.91 10.15 5.61
CA SER A 4 15.62 10.60 6.13
C SER A 4 14.57 9.50 5.98
N LYS A 5 13.50 9.56 6.78
CA LYS A 5 12.36 8.63 6.64
C LYS A 5 11.73 8.71 5.24
N GLN A 6 11.66 9.91 4.67
CA GLN A 6 11.12 10.12 3.33
C GLN A 6 12.02 9.49 2.26
N ASP A 7 13.35 9.63 2.37
CA ASP A 7 14.29 9.00 1.44
C ASP A 7 14.27 7.47 1.54
N ALA A 8 14.20 6.94 2.77
CA ALA A 8 14.07 5.50 3.00
C ALA A 8 12.78 4.95 2.37
N ALA A 9 11.64 5.63 2.55
CA ALA A 9 10.37 5.23 1.95
C ALA A 9 10.39 5.35 0.42
N MET A 10 11.01 6.41 -0.13
CA MET A 10 11.17 6.58 -1.58
C MET A 10 12.04 5.46 -2.18
N HIS A 11 13.13 5.10 -1.51
CA HIS A 11 13.97 3.98 -1.95
C HIS A 11 13.18 2.66 -1.94
N GLN A 12 12.48 2.36 -0.85
CA GLN A 12 11.64 1.15 -0.75
C GLN A 12 10.55 1.13 -1.83
N LEU A 13 9.88 2.26 -2.09
CA LEU A 13 8.87 2.38 -3.14
C LEU A 13 9.45 2.09 -4.53
N ASN A 14 10.58 2.71 -4.88
CA ASN A 14 11.19 2.51 -6.19
C ASN A 14 11.61 1.04 -6.40
N VAL A 15 12.24 0.41 -5.40
CA VAL A 15 12.63 -1.00 -5.47
C VAL A 15 11.39 -1.89 -5.55
N ALA A 16 10.33 -1.60 -4.77
CA ALA A 16 9.08 -2.35 -4.82
C ALA A 16 8.42 -2.31 -6.22
N ILE A 17 8.46 -1.16 -6.89
CA ILE A 17 7.95 -1.02 -8.27
C ILE A 17 8.77 -1.86 -9.24
N GLN A 18 10.10 -1.82 -9.15
CA GLN A 18 10.97 -2.62 -10.02
C GLN A 18 10.68 -4.13 -9.87
N LEU A 19 10.53 -4.61 -8.62
CA LEU A 19 10.18 -6.00 -8.33
C LEU A 19 8.78 -6.37 -8.85
N PHE A 20 7.79 -5.48 -8.69
CA PHE A 20 6.45 -5.69 -9.22
C PHE A 20 6.48 -5.88 -10.74
N LEU A 21 7.16 -4.99 -11.46
CA LEU A 21 7.28 -5.05 -12.92
C LEU A 21 8.09 -6.26 -13.39
N ALA A 22 8.96 -6.80 -12.54
CA ALA A 22 9.69 -8.04 -12.80
C ALA A 22 8.91 -9.32 -12.42
N GLY A 23 7.71 -9.19 -11.84
CA GLY A 23 6.87 -10.31 -11.41
C GLY A 23 7.21 -10.87 -10.01
N ASP A 24 8.11 -10.25 -9.26
CA ASP A 24 8.38 -10.62 -7.86
C ASP A 24 7.39 -9.90 -6.92
N TYR A 25 6.18 -10.45 -6.86
CA TYR A 25 5.07 -9.88 -6.10
C TYR A 25 5.25 -9.96 -4.59
N LEU A 26 5.90 -11.00 -4.07
CA LEU A 26 6.14 -11.17 -2.64
C LEU A 26 7.12 -10.13 -2.10
N ALA A 27 8.27 -9.97 -2.76
CA ALA A 27 9.24 -8.96 -2.33
C ALA A 27 8.70 -7.54 -2.57
N SER A 28 7.99 -7.32 -3.68
CA SER A 28 7.31 -6.06 -3.95
C SER A 28 6.31 -5.70 -2.85
N LEU A 29 5.43 -6.64 -2.45
CA LEU A 29 4.42 -6.42 -1.42
C LEU A 29 5.05 -5.99 -0.09
N THR A 30 6.14 -6.64 0.29
CA THR A 30 6.86 -6.35 1.52
C THR A 30 7.41 -4.92 1.51
N LEU A 31 8.12 -4.53 0.46
CA LEU A 31 8.74 -3.21 0.35
C LEU A 31 7.72 -2.10 0.12
N ALA A 32 6.71 -2.34 -0.71
CA ALA A 32 5.61 -1.41 -0.92
C ALA A 32 4.85 -1.15 0.37
N GLY A 33 4.57 -2.21 1.15
CA GLY A 33 3.93 -2.11 2.46
C GLY A 33 4.74 -1.31 3.48
N ALA A 34 6.06 -1.45 3.48
CA ALA A 34 6.95 -0.67 4.34
C ALA A 34 7.00 0.82 3.93
N ALA A 35 7.10 1.09 2.63
CA ALA A 35 7.06 2.45 2.10
C ALA A 35 5.72 3.14 2.42
N GLU A 36 4.60 2.44 2.23
CA GLU A 36 3.25 2.90 2.53
C GLU A 36 3.08 3.27 4.01
N ASP A 37 3.54 2.42 4.93
CA ASP A 37 3.48 2.70 6.38
C ASP A 37 4.27 3.96 6.75
N ILE A 38 5.47 4.13 6.19
CA ILE A 38 6.31 5.31 6.47
C ILE A 38 5.65 6.57 5.90
N PHE A 39 5.18 6.53 4.64
CA PHE A 39 4.50 7.68 4.04
C PHE A 39 3.21 8.05 4.78
N ALA A 40 2.40 7.06 5.20
CA ALA A 40 1.22 7.29 6.00
C ALA A 40 1.55 7.98 7.33
N GLY A 41 2.62 7.56 8.00
CA GLY A 41 3.13 8.20 9.22
C GLY A 41 3.54 9.66 8.98
N LEU A 42 4.28 9.93 7.89
CA LEU A 42 4.71 11.28 7.51
C LEU A 42 3.51 12.18 7.13
N CYS A 43 2.51 11.66 6.42
CA CYS A 43 1.28 12.39 6.11
C CYS A 43 0.56 12.80 7.40
N ARG A 44 0.36 11.88 8.34
CA ARG A 44 -0.29 12.17 9.63
C ARG A 44 0.44 13.24 10.42
N LEU A 45 1.79 13.18 10.46
CA LEU A 45 2.61 14.20 11.14
C LEU A 45 2.46 15.60 10.53
N LYS A 46 2.10 15.69 9.23
CA LYS A 46 1.83 16.95 8.52
C LYS A 46 0.34 17.32 8.46
N GLY A 47 -0.53 16.57 9.13
CA GLY A 47 -1.98 16.78 9.07
C GLY A 47 -2.60 16.47 7.70
N LEU A 48 -1.93 15.67 6.87
CA LEU A 48 -2.42 15.23 5.56
C LEU A 48 -3.19 13.91 5.70
N THR A 49 -4.23 13.74 4.87
CA THR A 49 -4.99 12.49 4.77
C THR A 49 -4.14 11.38 4.15
N THR A 50 -4.20 10.17 4.71
CA THR A 50 -3.53 9.00 4.11
C THR A 50 -4.41 8.36 3.05
N ALA A 51 -3.82 7.64 2.09
CA ALA A 51 -4.59 6.92 1.08
C ALA A 51 -5.57 5.92 1.71
N ALA A 52 -5.14 5.23 2.77
CA ALA A 52 -6.00 4.29 3.51
C ALA A 52 -7.20 4.99 4.16
N ASP A 53 -7.00 6.20 4.73
CA ASP A 53 -8.10 6.98 5.31
C ASP A 53 -9.12 7.37 4.23
N SER A 54 -8.65 7.87 3.08
CA SER A 54 -9.54 8.22 1.96
C SER A 54 -10.34 7.03 1.44
N ILE A 55 -9.70 5.86 1.29
CA ILE A 55 -10.39 4.64 0.85
C ILE A 55 -11.41 4.19 1.90
N ALA A 56 -11.04 4.23 3.18
CA ALA A 56 -11.94 3.85 4.27
C ALA A 56 -13.17 4.78 4.33
N ASP A 57 -12.98 6.08 4.14
CA ASP A 57 -14.09 7.05 4.14
C ASP A 57 -14.99 6.89 2.91
N PHE A 58 -14.44 6.53 1.75
CA PHE A 58 -15.23 6.25 0.55
C PHE A 58 -16.12 5.01 0.72
N HIS A 59 -15.59 3.93 1.30
CA HIS A 59 -16.29 2.64 1.45
C HIS A 59 -17.04 2.47 2.78
N VAL A 60 -17.10 3.48 3.64
CA VAL A 60 -17.70 3.34 4.99
C VAL A 60 -19.17 2.90 4.94
N ASN A 61 -19.89 3.26 3.88
CA ASN A 61 -21.30 2.90 3.68
C ASN A 61 -21.49 1.49 3.12
N ASP A 62 -20.42 0.83 2.66
CA ASP A 62 -20.44 -0.57 2.19
C ASP A 62 -20.29 -1.57 3.34
N THR A 63 -20.17 -1.06 4.58
CA THR A 63 -20.04 -1.88 5.79
C THR A 63 -21.35 -1.94 6.57
N ASP A 64 -21.41 -2.83 7.58
CA ASP A 64 -22.61 -3.04 8.40
C ASP A 64 -23.10 -1.72 9.05
N PRO A 65 -24.34 -1.28 8.73
CA PRO A 65 -24.87 -0.04 9.26
C PRO A 65 -25.11 -0.06 10.79
N ALA A 66 -25.12 -1.22 11.43
CA ALA A 66 -25.26 -1.34 12.88
C ALA A 66 -23.97 -0.96 13.64
N LEU A 67 -22.82 -0.97 12.99
CA LEU A 67 -21.53 -0.63 13.60
C LEU A 67 -21.34 0.88 13.73
N THR A 68 -20.56 1.31 14.73
CA THR A 68 -20.10 2.70 14.85
C THR A 68 -19.15 3.06 13.70
N HIS A 69 -19.04 4.35 13.36
CA HIS A 69 -18.15 4.83 12.30
C HIS A 69 -16.68 4.35 12.50
N LYS A 70 -16.22 4.31 13.75
CA LYS A 70 -14.87 3.84 14.09
C LYS A 70 -14.70 2.35 13.79
N GLU A 71 -15.68 1.52 14.15
CA GLU A 71 -15.65 0.07 13.90
C GLU A 71 -15.70 -0.23 12.40
N ARG A 72 -16.55 0.49 11.65
CA ARG A 72 -16.64 0.38 10.19
C ARG A 72 -15.31 0.66 9.51
N ARG A 73 -14.65 1.78 9.87
CA ARG A 73 -13.28 2.06 9.39
C ARG A 73 -12.30 0.96 9.79
N GLY A 74 -12.42 0.42 11.00
CA GLY A 74 -11.62 -0.71 11.47
C GLY A 74 -11.73 -1.96 10.58
N VAL A 75 -12.95 -2.31 10.14
CA VAL A 75 -13.20 -3.40 9.19
C VAL A 75 -12.49 -3.14 7.87
N LEU A 76 -12.65 -1.93 7.31
CA LEU A 76 -12.01 -1.56 6.03
C LEU A 76 -10.48 -1.60 6.11
N PHE A 77 -9.89 -1.08 7.20
CA PHE A 77 -8.45 -1.17 7.41
C PHE A 77 -7.96 -2.62 7.54
N LYS A 78 -8.74 -3.49 8.18
CA LYS A 78 -8.40 -4.92 8.30
C LYS A 78 -8.40 -5.60 6.93
N VAL A 79 -9.40 -5.30 6.09
CA VAL A 79 -9.51 -5.83 4.72
C VAL A 79 -8.33 -5.34 3.87
N MET A 80 -8.10 -4.02 3.81
CA MET A 80 -7.03 -3.42 2.99
C MET A 80 -5.62 -3.90 3.35
N ASN A 81 -5.39 -4.26 4.62
CA ASN A 81 -4.06 -4.67 5.09
C ASN A 81 -3.89 -6.19 5.15
N ARG A 82 -4.89 -6.97 4.72
CA ARG A 82 -4.88 -8.44 4.84
C ARG A 82 -3.68 -9.07 4.13
N GLY A 83 -3.49 -8.79 2.83
CA GLY A 83 -2.42 -9.41 2.04
C GLY A 83 -1.03 -9.17 2.63
N ARG A 84 -0.71 -7.91 2.97
CA ARG A 84 0.56 -7.57 3.64
C ARG A 84 0.72 -8.30 4.98
N ASN A 85 -0.35 -8.40 5.77
CA ASN A 85 -0.29 -9.04 7.08
C ASN A 85 -0.09 -10.57 6.96
N GLN A 86 -0.72 -11.22 5.99
CA GLN A 86 -0.51 -12.65 5.69
C GLN A 86 0.92 -12.91 5.21
N ALA A 87 1.51 -12.00 4.44
CA ALA A 87 2.88 -12.16 3.94
C ALA A 87 3.98 -12.04 5.02
N LYS A 88 3.68 -11.46 6.19
CA LYS A 88 4.69 -11.17 7.23
C LYS A 88 4.49 -11.85 8.57
N HIS A 89 3.33 -12.46 8.79
CA HIS A 89 2.98 -13.07 10.08
C HIS A 89 2.64 -14.54 9.88
N ALA A 90 3.15 -15.38 10.79
CA ALA A 90 2.70 -16.75 10.99
C ALA A 90 2.08 -16.80 12.39
N ASN A 91 0.80 -16.45 12.51
CA ASN A 91 0.14 -16.22 13.79
C ASN A 91 -0.53 -17.47 14.34
N THR A 92 -0.83 -18.46 13.48
CA THR A 92 -1.56 -19.67 13.86
C THR A 92 -0.86 -20.93 13.37
N VAL A 93 -0.96 -22.01 14.16
CA VAL A 93 -0.51 -23.34 13.75
C VAL A 93 -1.23 -23.76 12.47
N GLY A 94 -0.48 -24.11 11.42
CA GLY A 94 -0.99 -24.48 10.09
C GLY A 94 -1.08 -23.33 9.08
N GLU A 95 -0.63 -22.12 9.42
CA GLU A 95 -0.42 -21.01 8.47
C GLU A 95 0.93 -21.18 7.75
N ASP A 96 1.06 -22.24 6.95
CA ASP A 96 2.32 -22.63 6.29
C ASP A 96 2.47 -22.08 4.86
N LEU A 97 1.40 -21.52 4.30
CA LEU A 97 1.33 -21.02 2.93
C LEU A 97 0.89 -19.57 2.91
N VAL A 98 1.53 -18.78 2.04
CA VAL A 98 1.07 -17.44 1.68
C VAL A 98 0.69 -17.45 0.21
N ASP A 99 -0.51 -16.97 -0.08
CA ASP A 99 -0.93 -16.66 -1.44
C ASP A 99 -0.63 -15.19 -1.70
N VAL A 100 0.25 -14.92 -2.66
CA VAL A 100 0.61 -13.56 -3.08
C VAL A 100 0.43 -13.45 -4.58
N ASP A 101 -0.74 -12.97 -4.96
CA ASP A 101 -1.04 -12.53 -6.31
C ASP A 101 -0.53 -11.10 -6.57
N GLN A 102 -0.79 -10.63 -7.78
CA GLN A 102 -0.43 -9.29 -8.23
C GLN A 102 -1.23 -8.17 -7.52
N ILE A 103 -2.44 -8.44 -7.03
CA ILE A 103 -3.33 -7.38 -6.53
C ILE A 103 -2.81 -6.78 -5.23
N HIS A 104 -2.22 -7.61 -4.37
CA HIS A 104 -1.73 -7.18 -3.07
C HIS A 104 -0.61 -6.13 -3.15
N PRO A 105 0.51 -6.36 -3.87
CA PRO A 105 1.53 -5.33 -4.04
C PRO A 105 1.00 -4.13 -4.82
N LEU A 106 0.15 -4.33 -5.84
CA LEU A 106 -0.44 -3.24 -6.61
C LEU A 106 -1.22 -2.27 -5.70
N GLN A 107 -2.05 -2.78 -4.80
CA GLN A 107 -2.79 -1.96 -3.83
C GLN A 107 -1.86 -1.14 -2.93
N MET A 108 -0.75 -1.73 -2.45
CA MET A 108 0.22 -0.99 -1.62
C MET A 108 0.93 0.11 -2.42
N LEU A 109 1.35 -0.18 -3.65
CA LEU A 109 1.98 0.79 -4.55
C LEU A 109 1.04 1.96 -4.87
N MET A 110 -0.23 1.65 -5.19
CA MET A 110 -1.25 2.66 -5.51
C MET A 110 -1.65 3.53 -4.31
N ARG A 111 -1.42 3.06 -3.07
CA ARG A 111 -1.53 3.87 -1.85
C ARG A 111 -0.29 4.72 -1.59
N ALA A 112 0.90 4.14 -1.74
CA ALA A 112 2.17 4.80 -1.43
C ALA A 112 2.48 5.97 -2.38
N MET A 113 2.28 5.80 -3.69
CA MET A 113 2.61 6.80 -4.70
C MET A 113 1.90 8.16 -4.52
N PRO A 114 0.57 8.25 -4.33
CA PRO A 114 -0.08 9.54 -4.10
C PRO A 114 0.33 10.18 -2.77
N MET A 115 0.64 9.38 -1.73
CA MET A 115 1.15 9.93 -0.47
C MET A 115 2.55 10.54 -0.65
N ALA A 116 3.46 9.86 -1.36
CA ALA A 116 4.76 10.42 -1.69
C ALA A 116 4.64 11.77 -2.43
N GLU A 117 3.73 11.87 -3.41
CA GLU A 117 3.45 13.10 -4.14
C GLU A 117 2.90 14.20 -3.23
N SER A 118 1.97 13.87 -2.32
CA SER A 118 1.41 14.82 -1.34
C SER A 118 2.45 15.35 -0.36
N LEU A 119 3.51 14.57 -0.12
CA LEU A 119 4.65 14.95 0.72
C LEU A 119 5.71 15.76 -0.05
N GLY A 120 5.44 16.10 -1.32
CA GLY A 120 6.30 16.91 -2.17
C GLY A 120 7.38 16.12 -2.90
N ALA A 121 7.32 14.79 -2.93
CA ALA A 121 8.29 13.99 -3.67
C ALA A 121 8.15 14.21 -5.18
N VAL A 122 9.29 14.36 -5.86
CA VAL A 122 9.34 14.36 -7.32
C VAL A 122 9.15 12.93 -7.82
N ARG A 123 8.29 12.75 -8.82
CA ARG A 123 8.04 11.42 -9.42
C ARG A 123 9.33 10.84 -9.98
N SER A 124 9.70 9.65 -9.52
CA SER A 124 10.82 8.88 -10.03
C SER A 124 10.51 8.27 -11.42
N PRO A 125 11.51 7.80 -12.17
CA PRO A 125 11.31 6.98 -13.36
C PRO A 125 10.43 5.76 -13.08
N GLU A 126 10.61 5.09 -11.93
CA GLU A 126 9.84 3.93 -11.50
C GLU A 126 8.37 4.29 -11.31
N MET A 127 8.07 5.39 -10.62
CA MET A 127 6.69 5.87 -10.45
C MET A 127 6.03 6.19 -11.80
N ARG A 128 6.78 6.71 -12.78
CA ARG A 128 6.25 6.94 -14.14
C ARG A 128 5.99 5.62 -14.85
N ALA A 129 6.91 4.67 -14.78
CA ALA A 129 6.74 3.34 -15.35
C ALA A 129 5.52 2.62 -14.77
N MET A 130 5.35 2.67 -13.44
CA MET A 130 4.18 2.10 -12.77
C MET A 130 2.87 2.73 -13.24
N ARG A 131 2.82 4.06 -13.40
CA ARG A 131 1.64 4.75 -13.93
C ARG A 131 1.33 4.36 -15.38
N SER A 132 2.34 4.17 -16.22
CA SER A 132 2.13 3.67 -17.58
C SER A 132 1.59 2.25 -17.55
N TRP A 133 2.21 1.37 -16.76
CA TRP A 133 1.78 -0.01 -16.59
C TRP A 133 0.32 -0.11 -16.16
N VAL A 134 -0.10 0.66 -15.16
CA VAL A 134 -1.50 0.73 -14.68
C VAL A 134 -2.48 1.15 -15.78
N LYS A 135 -2.08 2.06 -16.67
CA LYS A 135 -2.94 2.49 -17.79
C LYS A 135 -3.04 1.44 -18.88
N GLU A 136 -1.98 0.67 -19.07
CA GLU A 136 -1.88 -0.37 -20.09
C GLU A 136 -2.54 -1.69 -19.65
N HIS A 137 -2.75 -1.88 -18.35
CA HIS A 137 -3.31 -3.11 -17.76
C HIS A 137 -4.57 -2.82 -16.91
N PRO A 138 -5.66 -2.32 -17.51
CA PRO A 138 -6.91 -2.07 -16.78
C PRO A 138 -7.52 -3.34 -16.16
N GLU A 139 -7.23 -4.52 -16.72
CA GLU A 139 -7.64 -5.82 -16.20
C GLU A 139 -7.03 -6.15 -14.84
N ALA A 140 -5.94 -5.49 -14.44
CA ALA A 140 -5.33 -5.68 -13.12
C ALA A 140 -6.20 -5.14 -11.96
N PHE A 141 -7.32 -4.51 -12.28
CA PHE A 141 -8.31 -3.98 -11.34
C PHE A 141 -9.64 -4.74 -11.35
N GLU A 142 -9.79 -5.76 -12.20
CA GLU A 142 -10.96 -6.65 -12.28
C GLU A 142 -10.81 -7.87 -11.36
#